data_AF-A0A142XWH8-F1
#
_entry.id   AF-A0A142XWH8-F1
#
_cell.length_a   1.000
_cell.length_b   1.000
_cell.length_c   1.000
_cell.angle_alpha   90.00
_cell.angle_beta   90.00
_cell.angle_gamma   90.00
#
_symmetry.space_group_name_H-M   'P 1'
#
loop_
_entity.id
_entity.type
_entity.pdbx_description
1 polymer ?
#
loop_
_entity_poly.entity_id
_entity_poly.type
_entity_poly.pdbx_seq_one_letter_code
_entity_poly.pdbx_strand_id
1 'polypeptide(L)'
;MKKTDDETLVAAMRKLARDIRSDDGIAQAAIREAAERIHDQSMALRVVATWARCDGSSPSPRHKAMKDIAEHCERALVRKQVRTK
;
A
#
# COMPACT_ATOMS: atom_id res chain seq x y z
N MET A 1 -3.85 27.03 -0.94
CA MET A 1 -2.53 26.48 -0.54
C MET A 1 -2.33 25.17 -1.29
N LYS A 2 -1.32 25.06 -2.17
CA LYS A 2 -1.01 23.79 -2.84
C LYS A 2 -0.37 22.84 -1.82
N LYS A 3 -0.77 21.57 -1.79
CA LYS A 3 -0.09 20.56 -0.98
C LYS A 3 1.30 20.32 -1.59
N THR A 4 2.33 20.40 -0.77
CA THR A 4 3.69 19.99 -1.13
C THR A 4 3.70 18.48 -1.29
N ASP A 5 4.42 17.97 -2.28
CA ASP A 5 4.64 16.54 -2.42
C ASP A 5 5.59 16.01 -1.32
N ASP A 6 5.38 14.77 -0.91
CA ASP A 6 6.14 14.15 0.18
C ASP A 6 7.65 14.07 -0.16
N GLU A 7 8.01 13.88 -1.43
CA GLU A 7 9.40 13.76 -1.87
C GLU A 7 10.15 15.09 -1.68
N THR A 8 9.54 16.21 -2.06
CA THR A 8 10.06 17.57 -1.83
C THR A 8 10.16 17.88 -0.35
N LEU A 9 9.16 17.49 0.47
CA LEU A 9 9.19 17.70 1.91
C LEU A 9 10.35 16.91 2.56
N VAL A 10 10.48 15.63 2.24
CA VAL A 10 11.57 14.76 2.74
C VAL A 10 12.94 15.30 2.33
N ALA A 11 13.10 15.74 1.07
CA ALA A 11 14.35 16.33 0.60
C ALA A 11 14.71 17.61 1.36
N ALA A 12 13.72 18.48 1.61
CA ALA A 12 13.90 19.69 2.40
C ALA A 12 14.29 19.38 3.85
N MET A 13 13.64 18.40 4.48
CA MET A 13 13.96 17.99 5.85
C MET A 13 15.37 17.40 5.96
N ARG A 14 15.78 16.55 5.02
CA ARG A 14 17.15 16.01 4.96
C ARG A 14 18.20 17.11 4.73
N LYS A 15 17.87 18.16 3.96
CA LYS A 15 18.73 19.34 3.83
C LYS A 15 18.80 20.11 5.15
N LEU A 16 17.65 20.38 5.77
CA LEU A 16 17.57 21.09 7.04
C LEU A 16 18.33 20.38 8.16
N ALA A 17 18.24 19.05 8.25
CA ALA A 17 18.98 18.25 9.23
C ALA A 17 20.50 18.35 9.07
N ARG A 18 21.00 18.64 7.86
CA ARG A 18 22.43 18.87 7.60
C ARG A 18 22.85 20.31 7.90
N ASP A 19 21.96 21.26 7.64
CA ASP A 19 22.26 22.69 7.71
C ASP A 19 22.06 23.26 9.13
N ILE A 20 21.17 22.67 9.94
CA ILE A 20 20.97 23.09 11.34
C ILE A 20 22.19 22.69 12.17
N ARG A 21 22.70 23.66 12.95
CA ARG A 21 23.67 23.39 14.02
C ARG A 21 22.93 23.28 15.35
N SER A 22 22.98 22.09 15.96
CA SER A 22 22.54 21.82 17.32
C SER A 22 23.78 21.39 18.10
N ASP A 23 24.02 21.98 19.27
CA ASP A 23 25.22 21.68 20.07
C ASP A 23 25.25 20.21 20.54
N ASP A 24 24.08 19.60 20.71
CA ASP A 24 23.88 18.21 21.13
C ASP A 24 23.58 17.24 19.97
N GLY A 25 23.43 17.75 18.74
CA GLY A 25 23.00 16.98 17.58
C GLY A 25 21.56 16.41 17.64
N ILE A 26 20.79 16.65 18.71
CA ILE A 26 19.46 16.05 18.89
C ILE A 26 18.49 16.58 17.83
N ALA A 27 18.50 17.88 17.55
CA ALA A 27 17.63 18.47 16.54
C ALA A 27 17.90 17.89 15.14
N GLN A 28 19.17 17.71 14.78
CA GLN A 28 19.58 17.12 13.50
C GLN A 28 19.10 15.66 13.40
N ALA A 29 19.31 14.88 14.47
CA ALA A 29 18.89 13.50 14.53
C ALA A 29 17.37 13.34 14.43
N ALA A 30 16.62 14.17 15.15
CA ALA A 30 15.15 14.16 15.15
C ALA A 30 14.58 14.53 13.77
N ILE A 31 15.11 15.58 13.13
CA ILE A 31 14.64 15.99 11.79
C ILE A 31 14.97 14.92 10.75
N ARG A 32 16.16 14.31 10.84
CA ARG A 32 16.54 13.20 9.96
C ARG A 32 15.61 12.00 10.15
N GLU A 33 15.35 11.61 11.38
CA GLU A 33 14.45 10.49 11.70
C GLU A 33 13.03 10.75 11.17
N ALA A 34 12.51 11.95 11.41
CA ALA A 34 11.19 12.32 10.91
C ALA A 34 11.13 12.27 9.37
N ALA A 35 12.19 12.68 8.66
CA ALA A 35 12.25 12.60 7.21
C ALA A 35 12.21 11.14 6.71
N GLU A 36 12.96 10.24 7.35
CA GLU A 36 12.93 8.81 7.01
C GLU A 36 11.55 8.20 7.29
N ARG A 37 10.96 8.49 8.45
CA ARG A 37 9.64 7.98 8.82
C ARG A 37 8.54 8.43 7.86
N ILE A 38 8.56 9.69 7.41
CA ILE A 38 7.63 10.19 6.40
C ILE A 38 7.82 9.47 5.06
N HIS A 39 9.07 9.26 4.65
CA HIS A 39 9.37 8.52 3.41
C HIS A 39 8.82 7.10 3.45
N ASP A 40 9.09 6.36 4.52
CA ASP A 40 8.62 4.99 4.71
C ASP A 40 7.09 4.92 4.73
N GLN A 41 6.44 5.84 5.46
CA GLN A 41 4.99 5.92 5.50
C GLN A 41 4.39 6.25 4.12
N SER A 42 5.01 7.16 3.36
CA SER A 42 4.56 7.49 2.00
C SER A 42 4.69 6.28 1.06
N MET A 43 5.77 5.51 1.17
CA MET A 43 5.93 4.25 0.42
C MET A 43 4.87 3.21 0.81
N ALA A 44 4.62 3.01 2.10
CA ALA A 44 3.59 2.09 2.58
C ALA A 44 2.19 2.51 2.07
N LEU A 45 1.88 3.80 2.11
CA LEU A 45 0.62 4.33 1.58
C LEU A 45 0.50 4.17 0.07
N ARG A 46 1.59 4.29 -0.69
CA ARG A 46 1.61 3.99 -2.14
C ARG A 46 1.27 2.52 -2.41
N VAL A 47 1.80 1.59 -1.61
CA VAL A 47 1.49 0.15 -1.72
C VAL A 47 0.01 -0.10 -1.40
N VAL A 48 -0.47 0.42 -0.28
CA VAL A 48 -1.88 0.29 0.14
C VAL A 48 -2.82 0.89 -0.91
N ALA A 49 -2.50 2.08 -1.44
CA ALA A 49 -3.29 2.71 -2.50
C ALA A 49 -3.29 1.88 -3.79
N THR A 50 -2.20 1.15 -4.07
CA THR A 50 -2.13 0.25 -5.22
C THR A 50 -3.03 -0.97 -5.01
N TRP A 51 -3.02 -1.56 -3.82
CA TRP A 51 -3.96 -2.63 -3.47
C TRP A 51 -5.42 -2.16 -3.56
N ALA A 52 -5.74 -0.99 -2.99
CA ALA A 52 -7.09 -0.42 -3.04
C ALA A 52 -7.57 -0.17 -4.48
N ARG A 53 -6.68 0.25 -5.40
CA ARG A 53 -7.00 0.40 -6.83
C ARG A 53 -7.27 -0.94 -7.52
N CYS A 54 -6.56 -1.99 -7.13
CA CYS A 54 -6.78 -3.35 -7.63
C CYS A 54 -8.09 -3.96 -7.13
N ASP A 55 -8.59 -3.56 -5.96
CA ASP A 55 -9.89 -4.02 -5.44
C ASP A 55 -11.08 -3.33 -6.12
N GLY A 56 -10.90 -2.12 -6.66
CA GLY A 56 -11.95 -1.36 -7.35
C GLY A 56 -12.08 -1.59 -8.87
N SER A 57 -11.13 -2.29 -9.49
CA SER A 57 -11.03 -2.41 -10.96
C SER A 57 -11.06 -3.88 -11.40
N SER A 58 -12.27 -4.46 -11.48
CA SER A 58 -12.52 -5.87 -11.87
C SER A 58 -12.01 -6.89 -10.84
N PRO A 59 -12.69 -8.02 -10.61
CA PRO A 59 -12.17 -9.05 -9.71
C PRO A 59 -10.78 -9.43 -10.21
N SER A 60 -9.78 -9.31 -9.33
CA SER A 60 -8.40 -9.68 -9.64
C SER A 60 -8.39 -11.06 -10.33
N PRO A 61 -7.39 -11.37 -11.19
CA PRO A 61 -7.32 -12.68 -11.85
C PRO A 61 -7.54 -13.86 -10.87
N ARG A 62 -7.08 -13.69 -9.63
CA ARG A 62 -7.33 -14.59 -8.51
C ARG A 62 -8.81 -14.69 -8.12
N HIS A 63 -9.51 -13.57 -7.98
CA HIS A 63 -10.91 -13.53 -7.58
C HIS A 63 -11.85 -14.09 -8.67
N LYS A 64 -11.56 -13.81 -9.96
CA LYS A 64 -12.27 -14.45 -11.07
C LYS A 64 -12.03 -15.97 -11.09
N ALA A 65 -10.78 -16.41 -10.95
CA ALA A 65 -10.44 -17.83 -10.89
C ALA A 65 -11.11 -18.55 -9.71
N MET A 66 -11.17 -17.94 -8.53
CA MET A 66 -11.86 -18.52 -7.37
C MET A 66 -13.38 -18.63 -7.60
N LYS A 67 -13.99 -17.64 -8.25
CA LYS A 67 -15.42 -17.68 -8.63
C LYS A 67 -15.71 -18.78 -9.65
N ASP A 68 -14.90 -18.90 -10.69
CA ASP A 68 -15.07 -19.92 -11.74
C ASP A 68 -14.94 -21.35 -11.17
N ILE A 69 -14.01 -21.55 -10.23
CA ILE A 69 -13.84 -22.83 -9.51
C ILE A 69 -15.07 -23.12 -8.64
N ALA A 70 -15.58 -22.13 -7.89
CA ALA A 70 -16.76 -22.30 -7.06
C ALA A 70 -17.99 -22.71 -7.88
N GLU A 71 -18.25 -22.03 -9.00
CA GLU A 71 -19.35 -22.37 -9.91
C GLU A 71 -19.20 -23.78 -10.52
N HIS A 72 -17.96 -24.19 -10.84
CA HIS A 72 -17.71 -25.53 -11.35
C HIS A 72 -18.01 -26.62 -10.31
N CYS A 73 -17.58 -26.41 -9.06
CA CYS A 73 -17.84 -27.31 -7.95
C CYS A 73 -19.34 -27.45 -7.66
N GLU A 74 -20.08 -26.35 -7.66
CA GLU A 74 -21.54 -26.37 -7.46
C GLU A 74 -22.26 -27.16 -8.55
N ARG A 75 -21.92 -26.94 -9.83
CA ARG A 75 -22.49 -27.71 -10.95
C ARG A 75 -22.15 -29.20 -10.85
N ALA A 76 -20.95 -29.54 -10.40
CA ALA A 76 -20.54 -30.93 -10.22
C ALA A 76 -21.32 -31.61 -9.08
N LEU A 77 -21.60 -30.90 -7.98
CA LEU A 77 -22.41 -31.40 -6.88
C LEU A 77 -23.86 -31.64 -7.30
N VAL A 78 -24.47 -30.68 -8.01
CA VAL A 78 -25.84 -30.83 -8.55
C VAL A 78 -25.93 -32.05 -9.48
N ARG A 79 -24.95 -32.24 -10.38
CA ARG A 79 -24.90 -33.41 -11.28
C ARG A 79 -24.78 -34.74 -10.54
N LYS A 80 -24.01 -34.79 -9.45
CA LYS A 80 -23.89 -36.00 -8.63
C LYS A 80 -25.21 -36.32 -7.90
N GLN A 81 -25.93 -35.30 -7.44
CA GLN A 81 -27.18 -35.45 -6.69
C GLN A 81 -28.37 -35.88 -7.57
N VAL A 82 -28.38 -35.49 -8.85
CA VAL A 82 -29.36 -35.98 -9.84
C VAL A 82 -29.11 -37.45 -10.23
N ARG A 83 -27.86 -37.92 -10.15
CA ARG A 83 -27.47 -39.30 -10.53
C ARG A 83 -27.75 -40.34 -9.44
N THR A 84 -28.07 -39.89 -8.23
CA THR A 84 -28.39 -40.73 -7.05
C THR A 84 -29.90 -40.81 -6.74
N LYS A 85 -30.75 -40.31 -7.65
CA LYS A 85 -32.20 -40.54 -7.65
C LYS A 85 -32.56 -41.43 -8.83
#